data_AF-A0A4Q3V669-F1
#
_entry.id   AF-A0A4Q3V669-F1
#
_cell.length_a   1.000
_cell.length_b   1.000
_cell.length_c   1.000
_cell.angle_alpha   90.00
_cell.angle_beta   90.00
_cell.angle_gamma   90.00
#
_symmetry.space_group_name_H-M   'P 1'
#
loop_
_entity.id
_entity.type
_entity.pdbx_description
1 polymer ?
#
loop_
_entity_poly.entity_id
_entity_poly.type
_entity_poly.pdbx_seq_one_letter_code
_entity_poly.pdbx_strand_id
1 'polypeptide(L)'
;MNTYDWLHNLPIADIDSSCKVIEVSFNKGTRKDFFRNPTLQQFEKGEMIAVEGVSGFDVGEISLTGEIVRLQMKKRNAREDNPEMKKVLRIATDRDIDIMKQNKA
;
A
#
# COMPACT_ATOMS: atom_id res chain seq x y z
N MET A 1 -37.23 16.59 -13.10
CA MET A 1 -36.93 15.28 -12.49
C MET A 1 -35.69 15.51 -11.64
N ASN A 2 -35.84 15.62 -10.31
CA ASN A 2 -34.72 15.92 -9.42
C ASN A 2 -34.06 14.60 -9.00
N THR A 3 -32.84 14.38 -9.46
CA THR A 3 -31.98 13.29 -9.02
C THR A 3 -31.54 13.58 -7.59
N TYR A 4 -32.02 12.78 -6.65
CA TYR A 4 -31.60 12.81 -5.26
C TYR A 4 -30.21 12.18 -5.15
N ASP A 5 -29.23 12.94 -4.67
CA ASP A 5 -27.87 12.44 -4.47
C ASP A 5 -27.78 11.67 -3.14
N TRP A 6 -27.87 10.35 -3.22
CA TRP A 6 -27.78 9.44 -2.06
C TRP A 6 -26.39 9.41 -1.41
N LEU A 7 -25.36 9.97 -2.05
CA LEU A 7 -24.00 10.02 -1.49
C LEU A 7 -23.80 11.20 -0.54
N HIS A 8 -24.72 12.16 -0.51
CA HIS A 8 -24.55 13.42 0.22
C HIS A 8 -24.39 13.27 1.74
N ASN A 9 -24.85 12.14 2.30
CA ASN A 9 -24.85 11.91 3.74
C ASN A 9 -23.86 10.83 4.19
N LEU A 10 -22.97 10.38 3.30
CA LEU A 10 -21.88 9.51 3.73
C LEU A 10 -20.88 10.35 4.52
N PRO A 11 -20.56 9.99 5.77
CA PRO A 11 -19.46 10.62 6.47
C PRO A 11 -18.20 10.36 5.64
N ILE A 12 -17.66 11.42 5.02
CA ILE A 12 -16.34 11.36 4.42
C ILE A 12 -15.43 11.04 5.60
N ALA A 13 -14.88 9.83 5.61
CA ALA A 13 -14.02 9.38 6.69
C ALA A 13 -12.95 10.45 6.92
N ASP A 14 -12.81 10.90 8.17
CA ASP A 14 -11.83 11.90 8.56
C ASP A 14 -10.47 11.53 7.97
N ILE A 15 -9.76 12.49 7.38
CA ILE A 15 -8.48 12.22 6.72
C ILE A 15 -7.49 11.57 7.70
N ASP A 16 -7.61 11.87 9.00
CA ASP A 16 -6.79 11.26 10.05
C ASP A 16 -7.20 9.81 10.39
N SER A 17 -8.44 9.43 10.07
CA SER A 17 -8.96 8.06 10.16
C SER A 17 -8.69 7.22 8.91
N SER A 18 -8.07 7.80 7.87
CA SER A 18 -7.76 7.07 6.63
C SER A 18 -6.78 5.92 6.90
N CYS A 19 -6.95 4.81 6.17
CA CYS A 19 -6.06 3.66 6.30
C CYS A 19 -4.68 4.04 5.77
N LYS A 20 -3.69 4.09 6.67
CA LYS A 20 -2.28 4.41 6.36
C LYS A 20 -1.49 3.15 5.97
N VAL A 21 -2.15 2.05 5.65
CA VAL A 21 -1.52 0.78 5.27
C VAL A 21 -1.82 0.47 3.80
N ILE A 22 -0.81 -0.05 3.11
CA ILE A 22 -0.85 -0.36 1.68
C ILE A 22 -0.53 -1.85 1.49
N GLU A 23 -1.26 -2.52 0.60
CA GLU A 23 -0.92 -3.88 0.18
C GLU A 23 0.04 -3.82 -1.02
N VAL A 24 1.21 -4.43 -0.87
CA VAL A 24 2.26 -4.46 -1.89
C VAL A 24 2.44 -5.89 -2.36
N SER A 25 2.53 -6.07 -3.67
CA SER A 25 2.76 -7.35 -4.33
C SER A 25 4.18 -7.44 -4.88
N PHE A 26 4.75 -8.64 -4.74
CA PHE A 26 6.05 -9.02 -5.26
C PHE A 26 5.89 -10.24 -6.16
N ASN A 27 6.83 -10.40 -7.09
CA ASN A 27 6.94 -11.58 -7.96
C ASN A 27 5.61 -11.91 -8.66
N LYS A 28 5.01 -10.90 -9.31
CA LYS A 28 3.77 -11.02 -10.09
C LYS A 28 2.60 -11.63 -9.31
N GLY A 29 2.39 -11.20 -8.06
CA GLY A 29 1.25 -11.67 -7.26
C GLY A 29 1.56 -12.82 -6.30
N THR A 30 2.70 -13.50 -6.46
CA THR A 30 3.04 -14.69 -5.66
C THR A 30 3.16 -14.37 -4.17
N ARG A 31 3.75 -13.22 -3.84
CA ARG A 31 3.88 -12.73 -2.46
C ARG A 31 3.17 -11.38 -2.35
N LYS A 32 2.40 -11.21 -1.30
CA LYS A 32 1.76 -9.93 -0.95
C LYS A 32 1.95 -9.67 0.52
N ASP A 33 2.30 -8.44 0.87
CA ASP A 33 2.50 -8.05 2.25
C ASP A 33 1.97 -6.63 2.50
N PHE A 34 1.79 -6.27 3.76
CA PHE A 34 1.27 -4.98 4.17
C PHE A 34 2.38 -4.07 4.67
N PHE A 35 2.39 -2.84 4.18
CA PHE A 35 3.36 -1.83 4.56
C PHE A 35 2.66 -0.57 5.04
N ARG A 36 3.19 0.01 6.11
CA ARG A 36 2.71 1.30 6.60
C ARG A 36 3.26 2.41 5.72
N ASN A 37 2.41 3.35 5.34
CA ASN A 37 2.80 4.61 4.74
C ASN A 37 3.01 5.64 5.87
N PRO A 38 4.27 5.92 6.28
CA PRO A 38 4.52 6.92 7.31
C PRO A 38 4.38 8.36 6.78
N THR A 39 4.34 8.56 5.47
CA THR A 39 4.24 9.88 4.85
C THR A 39 2.78 10.18 4.45
N LEU A 40 2.50 11.44 4.14
CA LEU A 40 1.22 11.85 3.54
C LEU A 40 1.21 11.66 2.01
N GLN A 41 2.14 10.86 1.49
CA GLN A 41 2.23 10.60 0.07
C GLN A 41 1.03 9.76 -0.37
N GLN A 42 0.36 10.21 -1.42
CA GLN A 42 -0.68 9.43 -2.07
C GLN A 42 -0.03 8.45 -3.03
N PHE A 43 -0.51 7.23 -3.00
CA PHE A 43 -0.05 6.16 -3.85
C PHE A 43 -1.23 5.55 -4.59
N GLU A 44 -0.98 5.14 -5.82
CA GLU A 44 -1.95 4.54 -6.71
C GLU A 44 -1.63 3.07 -6.99
N LYS A 45 -2.67 2.31 -7.35
CA LYS A 45 -2.51 0.92 -7.74
C LYS A 45 -1.66 0.81 -9.01
N GLY A 46 -0.73 -0.15 -9.02
CA GLY A 46 0.17 -0.39 -10.13
C GLY A 46 1.48 0.40 -10.06
N GLU A 47 1.61 1.35 -9.12
CA GLU A 47 2.89 2.03 -8.91
C GLU A 47 3.93 1.08 -8.32
N MET A 48 5.18 1.27 -8.75
CA MET A 48 6.33 0.58 -8.17
C MET A 48 6.88 1.41 -7.01
N ILE A 49 7.03 0.78 -5.84
CA ILE A 49 7.53 1.42 -4.64
C ILE A 49 8.67 0.65 -4.01
N ALA A 50 9.57 1.39 -3.37
CA ALA A 50 10.61 0.85 -2.52
C ALA A 50 10.09 0.73 -1.09
N VAL A 51 10.21 -0.46 -0.51
CA VAL A 51 9.77 -0.79 0.84
C VAL A 51 10.94 -1.27 1.68
N GLU A 52 10.79 -1.20 3.00
CA GLU A 52 11.78 -1.71 3.94
C GLU A 52 11.95 -3.24 3.81
N GLY A 53 13.19 -3.66 3.57
CA GLY A 53 13.59 -5.06 3.41
C GLY A 53 14.05 -5.70 4.72
N VAL A 54 14.66 -6.89 4.67
CA VAL A 54 15.38 -7.45 5.84
C VAL A 54 16.80 -6.91 5.91
N SER A 55 17.42 -6.70 4.75
CA SER A 55 18.78 -6.15 4.61
C SER A 55 18.77 -5.09 3.50
N GLY A 56 18.24 -3.90 3.80
CA GLY A 56 18.09 -2.80 2.85
C GLY A 56 16.64 -2.57 2.45
N PHE A 57 16.36 -2.51 1.14
CA PHE A 57 15.04 -2.26 0.59
C PHE A 57 14.65 -3.33 -0.43
N ASP A 58 13.34 -3.52 -0.61
CA ASP A 58 12.77 -4.35 -1.67
C ASP A 58 11.90 -3.46 -2.57
N VAL A 59 11.63 -3.90 -3.79
CA VAL A 59 10.82 -3.17 -4.77
C VAL A 59 9.61 -4.01 -5.13
N GLY A 60 8.43 -3.44 -4.92
CA GLY A 60 7.16 -4.10 -5.14
C GLY A 60 6.15 -3.20 -5.84
N GLU A 61 5.10 -3.81 -6.37
CA GLU A 61 3.99 -3.13 -7.04
C GLU A 61 2.83 -2.95 -6.07
N ILE A 62 2.21 -1.79 -6.05
CA ILE A 62 1.02 -1.54 -5.23
C ILE A 62 -0.17 -2.32 -5.77
N SER A 63 -0.71 -3.20 -4.93
CA SER A 63 -1.86 -4.03 -5.27
C SER A 63 -3.17 -3.39 -4.82
N LEU A 64 -3.21 -2.83 -3.59
CA LEU A 64 -4.39 -2.18 -3.01
C LEU A 64 -3.98 -1.02 -2.09
N THR A 65 -4.79 0.03 -2.09
CA THR A 65 -4.67 1.22 -1.22
C THR A 65 -6.01 1.58 -0.60
N GLY A 66 -6.00 2.41 0.44
CA GLY A 66 -7.22 2.91 1.09
C GLY A 66 -7.98 1.85 1.89
N GLU A 67 -9.28 2.08 2.09
CA GLU A 67 -10.10 1.33 3.06
C GLU A 67 -10.22 -0.17 2.74
N ILE A 68 -10.13 -0.56 1.47
CA ILE A 68 -10.18 -1.96 1.06
C ILE A 68 -9.02 -2.79 1.62
N VAL A 69 -7.89 -2.13 1.98
CA VAL A 69 -6.74 -2.79 2.61
C VAL A 69 -7.12 -3.35 3.98
N ARG A 70 -7.94 -2.64 4.78
CA ARG A 70 -8.39 -3.12 6.10
C ARG A 70 -9.12 -4.46 6.01
N LEU A 71 -9.92 -4.65 4.96
CA LEU A 71 -10.60 -5.92 4.72
C LEU A 71 -9.62 -7.07 4.46
N GLN A 72 -8.55 -6.81 3.71
CA GLN A 72 -7.50 -7.81 3.45
C GLN A 72 -6.68 -8.11 4.70
N MET A 73 -6.35 -7.08 5.48
CA MET A 73 -5.64 -7.24 6.75
C MET A 73 -6.43 -8.11 7.72
N LYS A 74 -7.74 -7.84 7.87
CA LYS A 74 -8.63 -8.66 8.70
C LYS A 74 -8.66 -10.12 8.26
N LYS A 75 -8.73 -10.40 6.95
CA LYS A 75 -8.67 -11.76 6.41
C LYS A 75 -7.35 -12.48 6.73
N ARG A 76 -6.25 -11.74 6.78
CA ARG A 76 -4.91 -12.27 7.09
C ARG A 76 -4.53 -12.13 8.56
N ASN A 77 -5.48 -11.76 9.42
CA ASN A 77 -5.27 -11.52 10.85
C ASN A 77 -4.12 -10.53 11.15
N ALA A 78 -3.91 -9.56 10.26
CA ALA A 78 -2.94 -8.48 10.43
C ALA A 78 -3.57 -7.27 11.11
N ARG A 79 -2.81 -6.60 11.98
CA ARG A 79 -3.28 -5.40 12.71
C ARG A 79 -2.60 -4.15 12.19
N GLU A 80 -3.36 -3.07 12.03
CA GLU A 80 -2.85 -1.75 11.61
C GLU A 80 -1.90 -1.14 12.63
N ASP A 81 -2.07 -1.44 13.92
CA ASP A 81 -1.24 -0.93 15.02
C ASP A 81 0.02 -1.75 15.26
N ASN A 82 0.30 -2.79 14.46
CA ASN A 82 1.48 -3.62 14.64
C ASN A 82 2.78 -2.78 14.50
N PRO A 83 3.62 -2.69 15.55
CA PRO A 83 4.86 -1.93 15.51
C PRO A 83 5.92 -2.55 14.57
N GLU A 84 5.85 -3.86 14.34
CA GLU A 84 6.76 -4.59 13.47
C GLU A 84 6.38 -4.46 11.97
N MET A 85 5.29 -3.75 11.66
CA MET A 85 4.89 -3.53 10.28
C MET A 85 5.88 -2.61 9.59
N LYS A 86 6.52 -3.15 8.56
CA LYS A 86 7.51 -2.46 7.73
C LYS A 86 6.91 -1.26 7.01
N LYS A 87 7.78 -0.31 6.65
CA LYS A 87 7.36 0.96 6.04
C LYS A 87 7.58 1.00 4.54
N VAL A 88 6.73 1.76 3.86
CA VAL A 88 7.01 2.27 2.52
C VAL A 88 8.05 3.38 2.65
N LEU A 89 9.10 3.33 1.81
CA LEU A 89 10.19 4.28 1.84
C LEU A 89 9.98 5.43 0.85
N ARG A 90 9.65 5.09 -0.41
CA ARG A 90 9.49 6.04 -1.53
C ARG A 90 8.88 5.36 -2.77
N ILE A 91 8.50 6.17 -3.76
CA ILE A 91 8.32 5.69 -5.14
C ILE A 91 9.65 5.11 -5.64
N ALA A 92 9.58 3.96 -6.31
CA ALA A 92 10.76 3.32 -6.87
C ALA A 92 11.31 4.19 -8.02
N THR A 93 12.59 4.50 -7.94
CA THR A 93 13.31 5.16 -9.05
C THR A 93 13.60 4.15 -10.16
N ASP A 94 13.94 4.63 -11.36
CA ASP A 94 14.37 3.74 -12.46
C ASP A 94 15.53 2.84 -12.04
N ARG A 95 16.48 3.39 -11.27
CA ARG A 95 17.59 2.63 -10.69
C ARG A 95 17.13 1.52 -9.74
N ASP A 96 16.13 1.79 -8.90
CA ASP A 96 15.57 0.79 -8.00
C ASP A 96 14.94 -0.37 -8.80
N ILE A 97 14.24 -0.05 -9.90
CA ILE A 97 13.61 -1.01 -10.80
C ILE A 97 14.66 -1.83 -11.55
N ASP A 98 15.74 -1.22 -12.05
CA ASP A 98 16.83 -1.92 -12.71
C ASP A 98 17.54 -2.91 -11.77
N ILE A 99 17.85 -2.49 -10.54
CA ILE A 99 18.42 -3.38 -9.52
C ILE A 99 17.47 -4.54 -9.22
N MET A 100 16.17 -4.28 -9.09
CA MET A 100 15.17 -5.32 -8.90
C MET A 100 15.17 -6.34 -10.04
N LYS A 101 15.26 -5.87 -11.30
CA LYS A 101 15.30 -6.76 -12.48
C LYS A 101 16.59 -7.59 -12.51
N GLN A 102 17.73 -6.99 -12.21
CA GLN A 102 19.03 -7.68 -12.15
C GLN A 102 19.06 -8.77 -11.07
N ASN A 103 18.49 -8.50 -9.90
CA ASN A 103 18.44 -9.47 -8.80
C ASN A 103 17.45 -10.63 -9.04
N LYS A 104 16.54 -10.50 -10.02
CA LYS A 104 15.53 -11.51 -10.38
C LYS A 104 15.92 -12.32 -11.63
N ALA A 105 17.00 -11.96 -12.30
CA ALA A 105 17.61 -12.73 -13.39
C ALA A 105 18.45 -13.87 -12.81
#